data_AF-A0A6N9V9W6-F1
#
_entry.id   AF-A0A6N9V9W6-F1
#
_cell.length_a   1.000
_cell.length_b   1.000
_cell.length_c   1.000
_cell.angle_alpha   90.00
_cell.angle_beta   90.00
_cell.angle_gamma   90.00
#
_symmetry.space_group_name_H-M   'P 1'
#
loop_
_entity.id
_entity.type
_entity.pdbx_description
1 polymer ?
#
loop_
_entity_poly.entity_id
_entity_poly.type
_entity_poly.pdbx_seq_one_letter_code
_entity_poly.pdbx_strand_id
1 'polypeptide(L)' 'GRPLAGLTETTDAVRSVLCEGSDVPLALIEDRLTVGDVLGEVPAAAPAVPLQRDLERLQRSLRFKPEAADRE' A
#
# COMPACT_ATOMS: atom_id res chain seq x y z
N GLY A 1 2.64 2.89 21.20
CA GLY A 1 1.40 2.60 20.45
C GLY A 1 1.33 3.53 19.26
N ARG A 2 0.72 3.11 18.15
CA ARG A 2 0.48 3.98 16.99
C ARG A 2 -0.45 5.13 17.37
N PRO A 3 -0.24 6.36 16.84
CA PRO A 3 -1.01 7.54 17.21
C PRO A 3 -2.45 7.55 16.66
N LEU A 4 -2.72 6.76 15.62
CA LEU A 4 -4.02 6.64 14.95
C LEU A 4 -4.36 5.18 14.70
N ALA A 5 -5.66 4.91 14.49
CA ALA A 5 -6.17 3.62 14.04
C ALA A 5 -5.55 3.24 12.69
N GLY A 6 -5.20 1.95 12.53
CA GLY A 6 -4.74 1.44 11.24
C GLY A 6 -5.91 0.96 10.38
N LEU A 7 -5.57 0.45 9.21
CA LEU A 7 -6.55 -0.02 8.23
C LEU A 7 -7.49 -1.08 8.83
N THR A 8 -6.97 -2.07 9.55
CA THR A 8 -7.77 -3.13 10.17
C THR A 8 -8.84 -2.59 11.11
N GLU A 9 -8.50 -1.63 11.98
CA GLU A 9 -9.46 -1.03 12.91
C GLU A 9 -10.49 -0.17 12.16
N THR A 10 -10.08 0.53 11.12
CA THR A 10 -11.01 1.32 10.30
C THR A 10 -11.95 0.44 9.49
N THR A 11 -11.48 -0.69 8.97
CA THR A 11 -12.31 -1.67 8.25
C THR A 11 -13.34 -2.30 9.18
N ASP A 12 -12.96 -2.63 10.42
CA ASP A 12 -13.89 -3.17 11.42
C ASP A 12 -14.98 -2.15 11.81
N ALA A 13 -14.60 -0.88 12.00
CA ALA A 13 -15.55 0.21 12.25
C ALA A 13 -16.51 0.41 11.07
N VAL A 14 -16.01 0.39 9.84
CA VAL A 14 -16.85 0.51 8.63
C VAL A 14 -17.80 -0.68 8.50
N ARG A 15 -17.32 -1.90 8.73
CA ARG A 15 -18.14 -3.12 8.70
C ARG A 15 -19.30 -3.02 9.69
N SER A 16 -19.02 -2.62 10.93
CA SER A 16 -20.02 -2.56 11.99
C SER A 16 -21.02 -1.40 11.81
N VAL A 17 -20.57 -0.23 11.36
CA VAL A 17 -21.39 0.98 11.31
C VAL A 17 -22.12 1.16 9.98
N LEU A 18 -21.46 0.86 8.85
CA LEU A 18 -21.98 1.15 7.51
C LEU A 18 -22.47 -0.11 6.78
N CYS A 19 -21.99 -1.29 7.17
CA CYS A 19 -22.28 -2.55 6.48
C CYS A 19 -23.17 -3.50 7.29
N GLU A 20 -23.70 -3.08 8.44
CA GLU A 20 -24.53 -3.91 9.32
C GLU A 20 -23.86 -5.24 9.71
N GLY A 21 -22.51 -5.26 9.79
CA GLY A 21 -21.73 -6.46 10.05
C GLY A 21 -21.45 -7.36 8.84
N SER A 22 -22.01 -7.05 7.67
CA SER A 22 -21.90 -7.86 6.45
C SER A 22 -20.64 -7.57 5.64
N ASP A 23 -20.01 -8.63 5.12
CA ASP A 23 -18.88 -8.55 4.19
C ASP A 23 -19.28 -8.16 2.76
N VAL A 24 -20.54 -8.39 2.39
CA VAL A 24 -21.02 -8.17 1.02
C VAL A 24 -20.91 -6.70 0.59
N PRO A 25 -21.44 -5.71 1.34
CA PRO A 25 -21.25 -4.31 1.01
C PRO A 25 -19.81 -3.81 1.28
N LEU A 26 -19.03 -4.51 2.13
CA LEU A 26 -17.64 -4.16 2.42
C LEU A 26 -16.72 -4.40 1.22
N ALA A 27 -17.01 -5.41 0.38
CA ALA A 27 -16.24 -5.72 -0.82
C ALA A 27 -16.12 -4.51 -1.77
N LEU A 28 -17.17 -3.70 -1.92
CA LEU A 28 -17.11 -2.49 -2.75
C LEU A 28 -16.11 -1.45 -2.20
N ILE A 29 -16.00 -1.34 -0.88
CA ILE A 29 -15.08 -0.43 -0.20
C ILE A 29 -13.65 -0.94 -0.34
N GLU A 30 -13.46 -2.26 -0.24
CA GLU A 30 -12.15 -2.89 -0.49
C GLU A 30 -11.68 -2.59 -1.91
N ASP A 31 -12.50 -2.90 -2.92
CA ASP A 31 -12.15 -2.75 -4.33
C ASP A 31 -11.89 -1.29 -4.71
N ARG A 32 -12.81 -0.38 -4.33
CA ARG A 32 -12.79 1.00 -4.85
C ARG A 32 -11.98 1.99 -4.02
N LEU A 33 -11.82 1.75 -2.72
CA LEU A 33 -11.22 2.72 -1.80
C LEU A 33 -9.95 2.21 -1.11
N THR A 34 -9.87 0.90 -0.83
CA THR A 34 -8.69 0.34 -0.14
C THR A 34 -7.60 -0.06 -1.14
N VAL A 35 -7.98 -0.82 -2.18
CA VAL A 35 -7.09 -1.14 -3.30
C VAL A 35 -7.05 0.06 -4.25
N GLY A 36 -8.23 0.47 -4.74
CA GLY A 36 -8.37 1.56 -5.69
C GLY A 36 -7.74 1.24 -7.05
N ASP A 37 -8.23 1.91 -8.08
CA ASP A 37 -7.74 1.69 -9.46
C ASP A 37 -6.51 2.56 -9.80
N VAL A 38 -6.11 3.46 -8.88
CA VAL A 38 -5.05 4.45 -9.07
C VAL A 38 -3.93 4.20 -8.08
N LEU A 39 -2.74 3.93 -8.60
CA LEU A 39 -1.54 3.85 -7.77
C LEU A 39 -1.09 5.26 -7.36
N GLY A 40 -0.88 5.45 -6.06
CA GLY A 40 -0.23 6.65 -5.53
C GLY A 40 1.29 6.64 -5.71
N GLU A 41 1.93 7.76 -5.41
CA GLU A 41 3.39 7.89 -5.42
C GLU A 41 3.96 7.75 -4.00
N VAL A 42 5.09 7.05 -3.89
CA VAL A 42 5.84 6.98 -2.64
C VAL A 42 6.74 8.21 -2.55
N PRO A 43 6.58 9.09 -1.54
CA PRO A 43 7.41 10.28 -1.44
C PRO A 43 8.86 9.90 -1.14
N ALA A 44 9.83 10.69 -1.62
CA ALA A 44 11.26 10.43 -1.41
C ALA A 44 11.67 10.38 0.08
N ALA A 45 10.89 11.04 0.96
CA ALA A 45 11.10 11.02 2.40
C ALA A 45 10.55 9.74 3.09
N ALA A 46 9.77 8.91 2.38
CA ALA A 46 9.29 7.66 2.92
C ALA A 46 10.47 6.75 3.25
N PRO A 47 10.42 6.02 4.39
CA PRO A 47 11.49 5.11 4.74
C PRO A 47 11.61 4.00 3.69
N ALA A 48 12.78 3.93 3.04
CA ALA A 48 13.06 2.87 2.06
C ALA A 48 12.88 1.49 2.72
N VAL A 49 12.05 0.65 2.09
CA VAL A 49 11.82 -0.72 2.54
C VAL A 49 13.10 -1.57 2.43
N PRO A 50 13.25 -2.65 3.21
CA PRO A 50 14.47 -3.46 3.19
C PRO A 50 14.89 -3.92 1.79
N LEU A 51 13.92 -4.36 0.98
CA LEU A 51 14.16 -4.80 -0.40
C LEU A 51 14.73 -3.68 -1.28
N GLN A 52 14.20 -2.45 -1.16
CA GLN A 52 14.65 -1.30 -1.95
C GLN A 52 16.11 -0.97 -1.62
N ARG A 53 16.47 -0.93 -0.33
CA ARG A 53 17.85 -0.67 0.12
C ARG A 53 18.82 -1.73 -0.40
N ASP A 54 18.40 -2.99 -0.39
CA ASP A 54 19.20 -4.10 -0.89
C ASP A 54 19.36 -4.04 -2.41
N LEU A 55 18.30 -3.71 -3.15
CA LEU A 55 18.34 -3.49 -4.59
C LEU A 55 19.30 -2.36 -4.97
N GLU A 56 19.21 -1.21 -4.30
CA GLU A 56 20.10 -0.06 -4.52
C GLU A 56 21.57 -0.41 -4.23
N ARG A 57 21.83 -1.29 -3.24
CA ARG A 57 23.18 -1.79 -2.95
C ARG A 57 23.69 -2.69 -4.06
N LEU A 58 22.87 -3.63 -4.53
CA LEU A 58 23.23 -4.55 -5.61
C LEU A 58 23.46 -3.80 -6.92
N GLN A 59 22.59 -2.87 -7.29
CA GLN A 59 22.73 -2.03 -8.48
C GLN A 59 24.06 -1.28 -8.49
N ARG A 60 24.47 -0.68 -7.36
CA ARG A 60 25.77 -0.01 -7.23
C ARG A 60 26.95 -0.98 -7.39
N SER A 61 26.89 -2.15 -6.74
CA SER A 61 27.97 -3.15 -6.84
C SER A 61 28.14 -3.72 -8.25
N LEU A 62 27.03 -3.86 -8.98
CA LEU A 62 27.00 -4.45 -10.31
C LEU A 62 27.00 -3.39 -11.43
N ARG A 63 27.04 -2.09 -11.09
CA ARG A 63 26.96 -0.95 -12.01
C ARG A 63 25.75 -0.99 -12.95
N PHE A 64 24.62 -1.46 -12.45
CA PHE A 64 23.34 -1.42 -13.17
C PHE A 64 22.71 -0.03 -13.07
N LYS A 65 22.13 0.43 -14.17
CA LYS A 65 21.30 1.64 -14.19
C LYS A 65 19.90 1.29 -13.66
N PRO A 66 19.34 2.08 -12.72
CA PRO A 66 17.96 1.90 -12.30
C PRO A 66 17.03 2.32 -13.43
N GLU A 67 16.25 1.38 -13.93
CA GLU A 67 15.22 1.59 -14.95
C GLU A 67 13.95 0.86 -14.49
N ALA A 68 12.80 1.54 -14.56
CA ALA A 68 11.52 0.88 -14.37
C ALA A 68 11.22 0.10 -15.66
N ALA A 69 10.84 -1.17 -15.55
CA ALA A 69 10.28 -1.87 -16.69
C ALA A 69 8.97 -1.18 -17.09
N ASP A 70 8.78 -0.90 -18.38
CA ASP A 70 7.51 -0.41 -18.88
C ASP A 70 6.41 -1.40 -18.50
N ARG A 71 5.31 -0.89 -17.94
CA ARG A 71 4.12 -1.69 -17.67
C ARG A 71 3.33 -1.84 -18.97
N GLU A 72 3.10 -3.08 -19.36
CA GLU A 72 2.10 -3.46 -20.36
C GLU A 72 0.67 -3.37 -19.79
#